data_AF-A0A1H4J5I9-F1
#
_entry.id   AF-A0A1H4J5I9-F1
#
_cell.length_a   1.000
_cell.length_b   1.000
_cell.length_c   1.000
_cell.angle_alpha   90.00
_cell.angle_beta   90.00
_cell.angle_gamma   90.00
#
_symmetry.space_group_name_H-M   'P 1'
#
loop_
_entity.id
_entity.type
_entity.pdbx_description
1 polymer ?
#
loop_
_entity_poly.entity_id
_entity_poly.type
_entity_poly.pdbx_seq_one_letter_code
_entity_poly.pdbx_strand_id
1 'polypeptide(L)'
;MKKQIIPWLMGILLTFSYQSVSQSLGQDTEGFSTLVFPSTNIGLNLSEDVASFSLYRKSRFTNNKPSTMPRISDAFRGSNDPSIIKNNLEKILKQKEAIRNKEKASKYVYYGVDLKGSSENGLAPIFSSEKLASSASINGLIGIKWMTHHHTKEHILDYVQARLNISEFLKIKKQVKKLLKNKVLTPTQQKHLITKLDNDSISVKEKIPKVIDNINELETLKSGYVPSMDAIINHLQQLATFTARLKRAIDRNEPDADIFSHKKSLSALMKKKDYKFLLKSIPFNNDNIFASEWDKVMHKIDHLILLKKDEKYHTKISFKPKQEIDLLITSFKKYQNGLDLLVKLDAESENDIINQLNYKNKYLVYVRGGFSGSEFKLDLQNNGTSIDSRFADTSFNGYNVELGTTMQFKKQKFLGASIAYSYTHNLGSLESRTFAFQTVDPNVQGGNLVNVEQINALTGGYDRFHRLDINLDYAYLFKLLEQRNPHKPSQTYLSINPYLRHRIYNNANTLKNNTVLGIGFHAYNSKDNKLMGGVYIQTRDLFGVHKNDKGFFDEGISFGLVVQYNFDGLKL
;
A
#
# COMPACT_ATOMS: atom_id res chain seq x y z
N MET A 1 33.41 9.05 -41.65
CA MET A 1 32.46 8.16 -40.94
C MET A 1 32.05 8.64 -39.53
N LYS A 2 32.90 9.28 -38.71
CA LYS A 2 32.54 9.67 -37.32
C LYS A 2 31.34 10.64 -37.17
N LYS A 3 31.08 11.56 -38.11
CA LYS A 3 29.98 12.56 -38.02
C LYS A 3 28.56 12.01 -38.22
N GLN A 4 28.39 10.83 -38.83
CA GLN A 4 27.05 10.28 -39.12
C GLN A 4 26.50 9.39 -37.99
N ILE A 5 27.30 9.00 -36.99
CA ILE A 5 26.88 8.07 -35.93
C ILE A 5 26.03 8.77 -34.85
N ILE A 6 26.28 10.06 -34.59
CA ILE A 6 25.65 10.83 -33.50
C ILE A 6 24.12 10.98 -33.66
N PRO A 7 23.57 11.34 -34.85
CA PRO A 7 22.12 11.49 -35.02
C PRO A 7 21.36 10.17 -34.84
N TRP A 8 21.94 9.06 -35.29
CA TRP A 8 21.36 7.72 -35.12
C TRP A 8 21.35 7.29 -33.65
N LEU A 9 22.42 7.57 -32.91
CA LEU A 9 22.49 7.34 -31.46
C LEU A 9 21.44 8.17 -30.71
N MET A 10 21.27 9.45 -31.04
CA MET A 10 20.20 10.30 -30.46
C MET A 10 18.80 9.78 -30.80
N GLY A 11 18.55 9.35 -32.05
CA GLY A 11 17.25 8.79 -32.45
C GLY A 11 16.91 7.49 -31.71
N ILE A 12 17.91 6.64 -31.50
CA ILE A 12 17.77 5.41 -30.68
C ILE A 12 17.49 5.79 -29.22
N LEU A 13 18.25 6.72 -28.63
CA LEU A 13 18.04 7.18 -27.25
C LEU A 13 16.64 7.77 -27.02
N LEU A 14 16.12 8.55 -27.99
CA LEU A 14 14.78 9.14 -27.92
C LEU A 14 13.67 8.10 -27.99
N THR A 15 13.81 7.07 -28.83
CA THR A 15 12.79 6.00 -28.94
C THR A 15 12.75 5.09 -27.72
N PHE A 16 13.88 4.89 -27.03
CA PHE A 16 13.95 4.10 -25.78
C PHE A 16 13.43 4.84 -24.53
N SER A 17 13.18 6.16 -24.62
CA SER A 17 12.77 6.99 -23.48
C SER A 17 11.31 6.76 -23.03
N TYR A 18 10.44 6.28 -23.93
CA TYR A 18 8.97 6.22 -23.72
C TYR A 18 8.44 5.23 -22.66
N GLN A 19 9.30 4.42 -22.03
CA GLN A 19 8.88 3.47 -20.99
C GLN A 19 9.76 3.50 -19.73
N SER A 20 10.47 4.60 -19.49
CA SER A 20 11.52 4.70 -18.48
C SER A 20 11.00 4.64 -17.04
N VAL A 21 11.79 4.06 -16.13
CA VAL A 21 11.41 3.92 -14.72
C VAL A 21 12.66 4.11 -13.90
N SER A 22 12.63 5.04 -12.94
CA SER A 22 13.43 5.16 -11.71
C SER A 22 14.86 5.75 -11.72
N GLN A 23 15.23 6.36 -10.58
CA GLN A 23 16.47 7.08 -10.27
C GLN A 23 17.51 6.12 -9.65
N SER A 24 18.80 6.46 -9.72
CA SER A 24 19.85 5.85 -8.88
C SER A 24 19.81 6.43 -7.47
N LEU A 25 19.87 5.59 -6.43
CA LEU A 25 19.98 6.04 -5.04
C LEU A 25 21.42 5.94 -4.59
N GLY A 26 21.96 6.99 -3.98
CA GLY A 26 23.25 6.96 -3.31
C GLY A 26 24.42 6.85 -4.27
N GLN A 27 25.12 7.97 -4.50
CA GLN A 27 26.33 8.02 -5.32
C GLN A 27 27.48 8.55 -4.46
N ASP A 28 28.64 7.93 -4.58
CA ASP A 28 29.90 8.46 -4.08
C ASP A 28 30.50 9.49 -5.06
N THR A 29 31.72 9.98 -4.78
CA THR A 29 32.45 10.91 -5.66
C THR A 29 32.55 10.44 -7.11
N GLU A 30 32.68 9.13 -7.32
CA GLU A 30 32.87 8.52 -8.64
C GLU A 30 31.53 8.21 -9.35
N GLY A 31 30.42 8.69 -8.77
CA GLY A 31 29.06 8.41 -9.25
C GLY A 31 28.66 6.94 -9.09
N PHE A 32 29.34 6.17 -8.25
CA PHE A 32 29.12 4.73 -8.09
C PHE A 32 28.10 4.41 -6.99
N SER A 33 27.31 3.36 -7.24
CA SER A 33 26.32 2.80 -6.33
C SER A 33 26.17 1.30 -6.54
N THR A 34 26.09 0.53 -5.45
CA THR A 34 25.66 -0.87 -5.45
C THR A 34 24.13 -1.03 -5.46
N LEU A 35 23.38 0.07 -5.35
CA LEU A 35 21.93 0.06 -5.38
C LEU A 35 21.40 0.16 -6.82
N VAL A 36 21.04 -0.98 -7.40
CA VAL A 36 20.60 -1.05 -8.79
C VAL A 36 19.07 -1.02 -8.91
N PHE A 37 18.55 0.02 -9.56
CA PHE A 37 17.14 0.19 -9.90
C PHE A 37 16.95 0.13 -11.41
N PRO A 38 15.73 -0.12 -11.92
CA PRO A 38 15.46 0.18 -13.31
C PRO A 38 15.71 1.68 -13.42
N SER A 39 16.25 2.14 -14.54
CA SER A 39 16.51 3.56 -14.74
C SER A 39 16.76 3.90 -16.19
N THR A 40 16.52 5.16 -16.52
CA THR A 40 17.03 5.80 -17.74
C THR A 40 17.56 7.16 -17.31
N ASN A 41 18.88 7.25 -17.10
CA ASN A 41 19.49 8.44 -16.52
C ASN A 41 20.52 9.02 -17.47
N ILE A 42 20.57 10.35 -17.56
CA ILE A 42 21.73 11.08 -18.06
C ILE A 42 22.35 11.79 -16.86
N GLY A 43 23.59 11.43 -16.54
CA GLY A 43 24.35 12.08 -15.48
C GLY A 43 25.43 12.98 -16.08
N LEU A 44 25.53 14.20 -15.57
CA LEU A 44 26.66 15.09 -15.83
C LEU A 44 27.38 15.30 -14.49
N ASN A 45 28.57 14.73 -14.34
CA ASN A 45 29.45 15.03 -13.22
C ASN A 45 30.36 16.18 -13.63
N LEU A 46 30.01 17.41 -13.25
CA LEU A 46 30.74 18.60 -13.64
C LEU A 46 32.10 18.74 -12.92
N SER A 47 32.30 18.07 -11.78
CA SER A 47 33.60 18.13 -11.09
C SER A 47 34.66 17.21 -11.71
N GLU A 48 34.22 16.20 -12.46
CA GLU A 48 35.10 15.21 -13.10
C GLU A 48 34.97 15.22 -14.63
N ASP A 49 34.17 16.14 -15.18
CA ASP A 49 33.86 16.23 -16.61
C ASP A 49 33.39 14.91 -17.24
N VAL A 50 32.57 14.17 -16.48
CA VAL A 50 32.01 12.88 -16.91
C VAL A 50 30.57 13.06 -17.37
N ALA A 51 30.29 12.62 -18.60
CA ALA A 51 28.94 12.37 -19.06
C ALA A 51 28.64 10.88 -18.97
N SER A 52 27.46 10.54 -18.47
CA SER A 52 27.02 9.15 -18.33
C SER A 52 25.60 8.98 -18.84
N PHE A 53 25.34 7.82 -19.43
CA PHE A 53 24.02 7.37 -19.82
C PHE A 53 23.81 5.94 -19.33
N SER A 54 22.80 5.72 -18.51
CA SER A 54 22.46 4.38 -18.02
C SER A 54 21.02 4.02 -18.38
N LEU A 55 20.83 2.79 -18.85
CA LEU A 55 19.54 2.20 -19.18
C LEU A 55 19.42 0.83 -18.52
N TYR A 56 18.67 0.74 -17.43
CA TYR A 56 18.35 -0.52 -16.74
C TYR A 56 16.86 -0.83 -16.85
N ARG A 57 16.56 -2.04 -17.31
CA ARG A 57 15.22 -2.56 -17.53
C ARG A 57 14.99 -3.80 -16.69
N LYS A 58 13.70 -4.09 -16.47
CA LYS A 58 13.26 -5.35 -15.87
C LYS A 58 12.10 -5.93 -16.66
N SER A 59 12.12 -7.24 -16.87
CA SER A 59 11.07 -7.99 -17.55
C SER A 59 10.57 -9.10 -16.64
N ARG A 60 9.25 -9.28 -16.56
CA ARG A 60 8.66 -10.31 -15.69
C ARG A 60 8.90 -11.69 -16.31
N PHE A 61 9.43 -12.62 -15.51
CA PHE A 61 9.76 -13.98 -15.96
C PHE A 61 8.58 -14.95 -15.82
N THR A 62 7.71 -14.75 -14.83
CA THR A 62 6.64 -15.70 -14.49
C THR A 62 5.24 -15.09 -14.62
N ASN A 63 4.38 -15.73 -15.41
CA ASN A 63 2.94 -15.49 -15.41
C ASN A 63 2.27 -16.54 -14.51
N ASN A 64 2.25 -16.27 -13.21
CA ASN A 64 1.51 -17.12 -12.29
C ASN A 64 0.01 -16.94 -12.58
N LYS A 65 -0.68 -18.03 -12.95
CA LYS A 65 -2.14 -18.02 -13.08
C LYS A 65 -2.76 -17.64 -11.73
N PRO A 66 -3.78 -16.77 -11.70
CA PRO A 66 -4.47 -16.46 -10.46
C PRO A 66 -5.09 -17.74 -9.90
N SER A 67 -4.84 -18.02 -8.63
CA SER A 67 -5.48 -19.10 -7.88
C SER A 67 -6.72 -18.55 -7.17
N THR A 68 -7.70 -19.41 -6.95
CA THR A 68 -8.94 -19.02 -6.24
C THR A 68 -8.62 -18.67 -4.79
N MET A 69 -8.89 -17.43 -4.37
CA MET A 69 -8.72 -17.00 -2.98
C MET A 69 -9.84 -17.58 -2.09
N PRO A 70 -9.53 -18.23 -0.95
CA PRO A 70 -10.54 -18.61 0.02
C PRO A 70 -11.23 -17.36 0.59
N ARG A 71 -12.49 -17.42 1.01
CA ARG A 71 -13.23 -16.25 1.53
C ARG A 71 -13.10 -16.18 3.06
N ILE A 72 -13.06 -14.98 3.67
CA ILE A 72 -13.04 -14.87 5.14
C ILE A 72 -14.33 -15.45 5.73
N SER A 73 -15.45 -15.28 5.03
CA SER A 73 -16.73 -15.89 5.38
C SER A 73 -16.69 -17.43 5.50
N ASP A 74 -15.73 -18.10 4.85
CA ASP A 74 -15.54 -19.55 5.01
C ASP A 74 -15.08 -19.92 6.43
N ALA A 75 -14.50 -18.97 7.19
CA ALA A 75 -14.08 -19.21 8.58
C ALA A 75 -15.25 -19.49 9.53
N PHE A 76 -16.45 -19.02 9.17
CA PHE A 76 -17.67 -19.11 9.96
C PHE A 76 -18.55 -20.31 9.57
N ARG A 77 -18.14 -21.11 8.57
CA ARG A 77 -18.91 -22.28 8.12
C ARG A 77 -18.77 -23.42 9.13
N GLY A 78 -19.90 -23.94 9.62
CA GLY A 78 -19.97 -25.18 10.39
C GLY A 78 -19.60 -25.10 11.88
N SER A 79 -19.34 -23.90 12.43
CA SER A 79 -19.14 -23.75 13.88
C SER A 79 -19.55 -22.37 14.40
N ASN A 80 -20.14 -22.34 15.59
CA ASN A 80 -20.41 -21.12 16.37
C ASN A 80 -19.43 -20.94 17.52
N ASP A 81 -18.43 -21.82 17.65
CA ASP A 81 -17.43 -21.74 18.69
C ASP A 81 -16.37 -20.67 18.32
N PRO A 82 -16.17 -19.63 19.17
CA PRO A 82 -15.18 -18.59 18.89
C PRO A 82 -13.76 -19.14 18.65
N SER A 83 -13.37 -20.21 19.35
CA SER A 83 -12.04 -20.81 19.23
C SER A 83 -11.86 -21.50 17.88
N ILE A 84 -12.88 -22.21 17.40
CA ILE A 84 -12.88 -22.87 16.10
C ILE A 84 -12.90 -21.83 14.97
N ILE A 85 -13.73 -20.79 15.10
CA ILE A 85 -13.77 -19.68 14.14
C ILE A 85 -12.40 -18.99 14.06
N LYS A 86 -11.75 -18.74 15.21
CA LYS A 86 -10.39 -18.18 15.27
C LYS A 86 -9.39 -19.06 14.51
N ASN A 87 -9.38 -20.37 14.78
CA ASN A 87 -8.47 -21.30 14.12
C ASN A 87 -8.72 -21.38 12.60
N ASN A 88 -9.98 -21.40 12.18
CA ASN A 88 -10.35 -21.40 10.76
C ASN A 88 -9.94 -20.10 10.07
N LEU A 89 -10.13 -18.96 10.73
CA LEU A 89 -9.70 -17.66 10.24
C LEU A 89 -8.19 -17.61 10.07
N GLU A 90 -7.41 -18.07 11.06
CA GLU A 90 -5.96 -18.18 10.94
C GLU A 90 -5.54 -19.08 9.76
N LYS A 91 -6.22 -20.21 9.55
CA LYS A 91 -5.95 -21.11 8.43
C LYS A 91 -6.24 -20.44 7.08
N ILE A 92 -7.38 -19.76 6.94
CA ILE A 92 -7.76 -19.04 5.72
C ILE A 92 -6.78 -17.90 5.44
N LEU A 93 -6.39 -17.14 6.46
CA LEU A 93 -5.39 -16.07 6.32
C LEU A 93 -4.04 -16.62 5.87
N LYS A 94 -3.57 -17.74 6.46
CA LYS A 94 -2.34 -18.44 6.02
C LYS A 94 -2.44 -18.94 4.58
N GLN A 95 -3.60 -19.46 4.17
CA GLN A 95 -3.81 -19.90 2.78
C GLN A 95 -3.83 -18.72 1.80
N LYS A 96 -4.57 -17.64 2.12
CA LYS A 96 -4.55 -16.39 1.34
C LYS A 96 -3.13 -15.84 1.23
N GLU A 97 -2.37 -15.84 2.32
CA GLU A 97 -0.97 -15.43 2.33
C GLU A 97 -0.12 -16.30 1.41
N ALA A 98 -0.23 -17.63 1.50
CA ALA A 98 0.51 -18.54 0.62
C ALA A 98 0.17 -18.32 -0.86
N ILE A 99 -1.12 -18.15 -1.20
CA ILE A 99 -1.56 -17.86 -2.56
C ILE A 99 -1.03 -16.50 -3.01
N ARG A 100 -1.16 -15.44 -2.21
CA ARG A 100 -0.64 -14.10 -2.54
C ARG A 100 0.87 -14.12 -2.70
N ASN A 101 1.59 -14.84 -1.83
CA ASN A 101 3.03 -14.99 -1.92
C ASN A 101 3.40 -15.70 -3.21
N LYS A 102 2.67 -16.75 -3.59
CA LYS A 102 2.88 -17.43 -4.87
C LYS A 102 2.56 -16.54 -6.07
N GLU A 103 1.41 -15.88 -6.09
CA GLU A 103 0.97 -15.01 -7.19
C GLU A 103 1.82 -13.75 -7.34
N LYS A 104 2.20 -13.14 -6.21
CA LYS A 104 2.96 -11.88 -6.17
C LYS A 104 4.47 -12.10 -6.03
N ALA A 105 4.96 -13.33 -5.82
CA ALA A 105 6.35 -13.71 -6.05
C ALA A 105 6.63 -13.66 -7.55
N SER A 106 6.70 -12.44 -8.04
CA SER A 106 7.15 -12.16 -9.40
C SER A 106 8.67 -12.19 -9.39
N LYS A 107 9.22 -13.09 -10.21
CA LYS A 107 10.61 -13.04 -10.61
C LYS A 107 10.72 -12.13 -11.83
N TYR A 108 11.75 -11.31 -11.87
CA TYR A 108 12.07 -10.45 -13.00
C TYR A 108 13.50 -10.73 -13.43
N VAL A 109 13.72 -10.74 -14.73
CA VAL A 109 15.05 -10.60 -15.31
C VAL A 109 15.36 -9.11 -15.35
N TYR A 110 16.52 -8.74 -14.86
CA TYR A 110 17.10 -7.41 -14.96
C TYR A 110 18.14 -7.42 -16.05
N TYR A 111 18.18 -6.35 -16.84
CA TYR A 111 19.20 -6.19 -17.86
C TYR A 111 19.40 -4.72 -18.18
N GLY A 112 20.55 -4.36 -18.69
CA GLY A 112 20.78 -3.01 -19.16
C GLY A 112 22.20 -2.71 -19.54
N VAL A 113 22.42 -1.46 -19.91
CA VAL A 113 23.70 -0.94 -20.36
C VAL A 113 23.97 0.42 -19.73
N ASP A 114 25.23 0.67 -19.42
CA ASP A 114 25.75 1.94 -18.92
C ASP A 114 26.92 2.38 -19.80
N LEU A 115 26.88 3.62 -20.24
CA LEU A 115 27.87 4.26 -21.08
C LEU A 115 28.41 5.45 -20.29
N LYS A 116 29.73 5.54 -20.15
CA LYS A 116 30.38 6.72 -19.57
C LYS A 116 31.43 7.23 -20.52
N GLY A 117 31.54 8.55 -20.62
CA GLY A 117 32.62 9.22 -21.33
C GLY A 117 33.11 10.40 -20.51
N SER A 118 34.42 10.61 -20.46
CA SER A 118 35.02 11.78 -19.84
C SER A 118 36.03 12.44 -20.76
N SER A 119 36.24 13.74 -20.52
CA SER A 119 37.21 14.57 -21.24
C SER A 119 37.82 15.54 -20.24
N GLU A 120 39.15 15.54 -20.12
CA GLU A 120 39.85 16.37 -19.14
C GLU A 120 39.80 17.86 -19.45
N ASN A 121 39.50 18.24 -20.71
CA ASN A 121 39.33 19.64 -21.10
C ASN A 121 37.90 20.18 -20.85
N GLY A 122 37.11 19.50 -20.01
CA GLY A 122 35.68 19.78 -19.89
C GLY A 122 34.80 18.94 -20.82
N LEU A 123 33.49 19.05 -20.60
CA LEU A 123 32.48 18.48 -21.49
C LEU A 123 32.37 19.21 -22.84
N ALA A 124 32.75 20.48 -22.91
CA ALA A 124 32.64 21.28 -24.14
C ALA A 124 33.56 20.74 -25.27
N PRO A 125 34.80 20.30 -24.99
CA PRO A 125 35.66 19.66 -25.98
C PRO A 125 35.28 18.25 -26.41
N ILE A 126 34.26 17.61 -25.81
CA ILE A 126 33.66 16.41 -26.42
C ILE A 126 33.16 16.73 -27.85
N PHE A 127 32.89 18.01 -28.14
CA PHE A 127 32.48 18.51 -29.44
C PHE A 127 33.60 19.21 -30.23
N SER A 128 34.79 19.43 -29.64
CA SER A 128 35.96 20.01 -30.33
C SER A 128 37.08 18.96 -30.49
N SER A 129 38.05 19.22 -31.38
CA SER A 129 39.11 18.26 -31.72
C SER A 129 40.29 18.25 -30.74
N GLU A 130 40.28 19.07 -29.70
CA GLU A 130 41.39 19.20 -28.74
C GLU A 130 41.14 18.31 -27.52
N LYS A 131 41.84 17.17 -27.44
CA LYS A 131 41.70 16.23 -26.32
C LYS A 131 43.04 16.04 -25.60
N LEU A 132 43.05 16.42 -24.32
CA LEU A 132 44.18 16.19 -23.39
C LEU A 132 44.21 14.73 -22.91
N ALA A 133 43.08 14.29 -22.38
CA ALA A 133 42.78 12.90 -22.09
C ALA A 133 41.32 12.65 -22.36
N SER A 134 41.00 11.49 -22.94
CA SER A 134 39.62 11.04 -23.06
C SER A 134 39.48 9.62 -22.57
N SER A 135 38.38 9.36 -21.86
CA SER A 135 38.03 8.02 -21.45
C SER A 135 36.62 7.68 -21.91
N ALA A 136 36.39 6.41 -22.21
CA ALA A 136 35.09 5.86 -22.51
C ALA A 136 34.95 4.50 -21.84
N SER A 137 33.75 4.18 -21.36
CA SER A 137 33.44 2.84 -20.88
C SER A 137 32.03 2.42 -21.26
N ILE A 138 31.88 1.13 -21.49
CA ILE A 138 30.61 0.46 -21.72
C ILE A 138 30.48 -0.70 -20.74
N ASN A 139 29.37 -0.75 -20.02
CA ASN A 139 29.06 -1.79 -19.05
C ASN A 139 27.70 -2.41 -19.39
N GLY A 140 27.62 -3.73 -19.42
CA GLY A 140 26.38 -4.49 -19.44
C GLY A 140 26.04 -4.99 -18.05
N LEU A 141 24.74 -5.06 -17.74
CA LEU A 141 24.23 -5.67 -16.51
C LEU A 141 23.20 -6.72 -16.86
N ILE A 142 23.23 -7.85 -16.15
CA ILE A 142 22.16 -8.84 -16.11
C ILE A 142 21.92 -9.29 -14.68
N GLY A 143 20.68 -9.54 -14.31
CA GLY A 143 20.37 -9.98 -12.95
C GLY A 143 19.00 -10.63 -12.81
N ILE A 144 18.75 -11.17 -11.63
CA ILE A 144 17.48 -11.76 -11.26
C ILE A 144 16.97 -11.02 -10.03
N LYS A 145 15.76 -10.49 -10.15
CA LYS A 145 15.05 -9.81 -9.08
C LYS A 145 13.85 -10.63 -8.64
N TRP A 146 13.69 -10.82 -7.35
CA TRP A 146 12.51 -11.43 -6.76
C TRP A 146 11.95 -10.58 -5.64
N MET A 147 10.71 -10.84 -5.28
CA MET A 147 10.03 -10.15 -4.20
C MET A 147 9.46 -11.15 -3.22
N THR A 148 9.69 -10.93 -1.93
CA THR A 148 8.98 -11.63 -0.86
C THR A 148 8.02 -10.66 -0.19
N HIS A 149 6.86 -11.16 0.23
CA HIS A 149 5.92 -10.38 1.01
C HIS A 149 6.04 -10.87 2.44
N HIS A 150 6.19 -9.94 3.37
CA HIS A 150 6.17 -10.24 4.80
C HIS A 150 4.97 -9.58 5.44
N HIS A 151 4.36 -10.33 6.35
CA HIS A 151 3.22 -9.93 7.15
C HIS A 151 3.63 -9.93 8.62
N THR A 152 3.28 -8.90 9.37
CA THR A 152 3.27 -8.95 10.82
C THR A 152 2.00 -9.66 11.28
N LYS A 153 2.10 -10.97 11.55
CA LYS A 153 0.98 -11.86 11.83
C LYS A 153 0.14 -11.44 13.05
N GLU A 154 0.79 -10.92 14.09
CA GLU A 154 0.15 -10.52 15.35
C GLU A 154 -0.94 -9.47 15.11
N HIS A 155 -0.68 -8.48 14.26
CA HIS A 155 -1.63 -7.40 14.03
C HIS A 155 -2.86 -7.79 13.21
N ILE A 156 -2.79 -8.81 12.34
CA ILE A 156 -3.96 -9.17 11.52
C ILE A 156 -5.05 -9.79 12.41
N LEU A 157 -4.65 -10.70 13.30
CA LEU A 157 -5.58 -11.37 14.18
C LEU A 157 -6.16 -10.39 15.20
N ASP A 158 -5.31 -9.55 15.82
CA ASP A 158 -5.74 -8.54 16.77
C ASP A 158 -6.65 -7.49 16.10
N TYR A 159 -6.32 -7.09 14.88
CA TYR A 159 -7.14 -6.17 14.09
C TYR A 159 -8.53 -6.75 13.78
N VAL A 160 -8.57 -8.01 13.31
CA VAL A 160 -9.83 -8.68 12.97
C VAL A 160 -10.66 -8.90 14.24
N GLN A 161 -10.04 -9.27 15.36
CA GLN A 161 -10.73 -9.43 16.65
C GLN A 161 -11.26 -8.11 17.20
N ALA A 162 -10.45 -7.05 17.20
CA ALA A 162 -10.83 -5.72 17.67
C ALA A 162 -12.00 -5.15 16.86
N ARG A 163 -12.02 -5.38 15.54
CA ARG A 163 -13.06 -4.83 14.66
C ARG A 163 -14.33 -5.67 14.61
N LEU A 164 -14.23 -7.00 14.72
CA LEU A 164 -15.39 -7.88 14.66
C LEU A 164 -16.14 -8.07 15.97
N ASN A 165 -15.53 -7.72 17.12
CA ASN A 165 -16.01 -8.08 18.46
C ASN A 165 -16.75 -9.43 18.44
N ILE A 166 -16.04 -10.49 18.00
CA ILE A 166 -16.63 -11.80 17.67
C ILE A 166 -17.48 -12.32 18.84
N SER A 167 -17.07 -12.00 20.08
CA SER A 167 -17.81 -12.31 21.29
C SER A 167 -19.19 -11.67 21.34
N GLU A 168 -19.33 -10.41 20.94
CA GLU A 168 -20.58 -9.67 20.88
C GLU A 168 -21.46 -10.17 19.75
N PHE A 169 -20.90 -10.41 18.56
CA PHE A 169 -21.64 -10.98 17.44
C PHE A 169 -22.24 -12.37 17.78
N LEU A 170 -21.46 -13.25 18.42
CA LEU A 170 -21.93 -14.56 18.86
C LEU A 170 -22.95 -14.46 20.01
N LYS A 171 -22.78 -13.50 20.92
CA LYS A 171 -23.80 -13.19 21.95
C LYS A 171 -25.11 -12.75 21.30
N ILE A 172 -25.07 -11.87 20.30
CA ILE A 172 -26.24 -11.41 19.55
C ILE A 172 -26.90 -12.59 18.82
N LYS A 173 -26.15 -13.43 18.11
CA LYS A 173 -26.70 -14.63 17.43
C LYS A 173 -27.38 -15.57 18.43
N LYS A 174 -26.77 -15.81 19.60
CA LYS A 174 -27.37 -16.61 20.67
C LYS A 174 -28.63 -15.95 21.25
N GLN A 175 -28.63 -14.64 21.45
CA GLN A 175 -29.80 -13.88 21.92
C GLN A 175 -30.95 -13.96 20.93
N VAL A 176 -30.71 -13.74 19.64
CA VAL A 176 -31.72 -13.90 18.58
C VAL A 176 -32.31 -15.31 18.60
N LYS A 177 -31.47 -16.36 18.68
CA LYS A 177 -31.96 -17.76 18.80
C LYS A 177 -32.78 -18.00 20.07
N LYS A 178 -32.39 -17.42 21.20
CA LYS A 178 -33.12 -17.54 22.47
C LYS A 178 -34.49 -16.86 22.38
N LEU A 179 -34.55 -15.65 21.83
CA LEU A 179 -35.79 -14.88 21.65
C LEU A 179 -36.74 -15.58 20.67
N LEU A 180 -36.21 -16.16 19.59
CA LEU A 180 -37.00 -16.98 18.66
C LEU A 180 -37.63 -18.21 19.32
N LYS A 181 -37.08 -18.73 20.43
CA LYS A 181 -37.66 -19.88 21.16
C LYS A 181 -38.79 -19.49 22.12
N ASN A 182 -38.94 -18.21 22.48
CA ASN A 182 -39.84 -17.77 23.55
C ASN A 182 -41.34 -17.67 23.15
N LYS A 183 -41.82 -18.45 22.17
CA LYS A 183 -43.25 -18.58 21.76
C LYS A 183 -43.98 -17.30 21.32
N VAL A 184 -43.30 -16.17 21.13
CA VAL A 184 -43.91 -14.92 20.59
C VAL A 184 -44.33 -15.05 19.13
N LEU A 185 -43.59 -15.86 18.37
CA LEU A 185 -43.84 -16.15 16.97
C LEU A 185 -44.50 -17.52 16.83
N THR A 186 -45.31 -17.70 15.78
CA THR A 186 -45.87 -19.03 15.48
C THR A 186 -44.75 -20.04 15.20
N PRO A 187 -44.95 -21.34 15.48
CA PRO A 187 -43.95 -22.37 15.18
C PRO A 187 -43.46 -22.34 13.72
N THR A 188 -44.35 -22.02 12.78
CA THR A 188 -44.04 -21.87 11.34
C THR A 188 -43.11 -20.69 11.08
N GLN A 189 -43.38 -19.52 11.66
CA GLN A 189 -42.52 -18.33 11.55
C GLN A 189 -41.16 -18.55 12.23
N GLN A 190 -41.14 -19.20 13.40
CA GLN A 190 -39.89 -19.56 14.07
C GLN A 190 -39.05 -20.49 13.21
N LYS A 191 -39.64 -21.57 12.67
CA LYS A 191 -38.95 -22.52 11.79
C LYS A 191 -38.42 -21.83 10.54
N HIS A 192 -39.20 -20.94 9.93
CA HIS A 192 -38.79 -20.18 8.75
C HIS A 192 -37.58 -19.27 9.04
N LEU A 193 -37.62 -18.51 10.14
CA LEU A 193 -36.55 -17.60 10.56
C LEU A 193 -35.27 -18.34 11.00
N ILE A 194 -35.41 -19.45 11.73
CA ILE A 194 -34.28 -20.29 12.15
C ILE A 194 -33.61 -20.94 10.93
N THR A 195 -34.39 -21.49 10.00
CA THR A 195 -33.83 -22.13 8.78
C THR A 195 -33.08 -21.12 7.90
N LYS A 196 -33.55 -19.87 7.86
CA LYS A 196 -32.83 -18.78 7.18
C LYS A 196 -31.56 -18.33 7.91
N LEU A 197 -31.52 -18.38 9.25
CA LEU A 197 -30.34 -18.07 10.06
C LEU A 197 -29.26 -19.17 10.01
N ASP A 198 -29.69 -20.44 9.97
CA ASP A 198 -28.82 -21.64 10.03
C ASP A 198 -28.37 -22.14 8.65
N ASN A 199 -28.87 -21.57 7.55
CA ASN A 199 -28.32 -21.82 6.22
C ASN A 199 -26.91 -21.20 6.08
N ASP A 200 -25.92 -21.94 6.55
CA ASP A 200 -24.50 -21.59 6.60
C ASP A 200 -23.80 -21.60 5.22
N SER A 201 -24.49 -22.03 4.16
CA SER A 201 -23.96 -22.09 2.79
C SER A 201 -24.07 -20.77 2.01
N ILE A 202 -25.00 -19.89 2.40
CA ILE A 202 -25.34 -18.67 1.66
C ILE A 202 -24.32 -17.56 1.96
N SER A 203 -23.79 -16.90 0.92
CA SER A 203 -22.80 -15.83 1.07
C SER A 203 -23.35 -14.70 1.94
N VAL A 204 -22.49 -14.05 2.74
CA VAL A 204 -22.91 -12.98 3.69
C VAL A 204 -23.71 -11.88 2.98
N LYS A 205 -23.38 -11.58 1.72
CA LYS A 205 -24.12 -10.63 0.85
C LYS A 205 -25.57 -11.04 0.58
N GLU A 206 -25.85 -12.32 0.42
CA GLU A 206 -27.19 -12.85 0.22
C GLU A 206 -27.99 -12.98 1.53
N LYS A 207 -27.33 -12.89 2.70
CA LYS A 207 -27.99 -12.90 4.01
C LYS A 207 -28.58 -11.55 4.38
N ILE A 208 -27.99 -10.42 3.94
CA ILE A 208 -28.44 -9.07 4.28
C ILE A 208 -29.89 -8.80 3.83
N PRO A 209 -30.27 -9.01 2.54
CA PRO A 209 -31.65 -8.78 2.11
C PRO A 209 -32.66 -9.61 2.90
N LYS A 210 -32.33 -10.86 3.22
CA LYS A 210 -33.21 -11.75 3.99
C LYS A 210 -33.40 -11.29 5.44
N VAL A 211 -32.39 -10.69 6.05
CA VAL A 211 -32.51 -10.11 7.39
C VAL A 211 -33.39 -8.86 7.35
N ILE A 212 -33.27 -8.03 6.29
CA ILE A 212 -34.14 -6.88 6.06
C ILE A 212 -35.60 -7.33 5.90
N ASP A 213 -35.86 -8.35 5.07
CA ASP A 213 -37.20 -8.92 4.89
C ASP A 213 -37.80 -9.37 6.23
N ASN A 214 -37.00 -10.03 7.07
CA ASN A 214 -37.43 -10.48 8.40
C ASN A 214 -37.70 -9.29 9.35
N ILE A 215 -36.90 -8.22 9.29
CA ILE A 215 -37.14 -6.99 10.06
C ILE A 215 -38.47 -6.36 9.61
N ASN A 216 -38.72 -6.28 8.30
CA ASN A 216 -39.96 -5.73 7.75
C ASN A 216 -41.17 -6.60 8.13
N GLU A 217 -41.04 -7.93 8.11
CA GLU A 217 -42.09 -8.84 8.59
C GLU A 217 -42.37 -8.62 10.09
N LEU A 218 -41.34 -8.46 10.92
CA LEU A 218 -41.50 -8.18 12.35
C LEU A 218 -42.09 -6.79 12.62
N GLU A 219 -41.73 -5.78 11.83
CA GLU A 219 -42.32 -4.43 11.91
C GLU A 219 -43.80 -4.44 11.48
N THR A 220 -44.16 -5.26 10.49
CA THR A 220 -45.56 -5.50 10.07
C THR A 220 -46.35 -6.26 11.14
N LEU A 221 -45.75 -7.25 11.80
CA LEU A 221 -46.38 -7.95 12.93
C LEU A 221 -46.54 -7.02 14.13
N LYS A 222 -45.58 -6.13 14.39
CA LYS A 222 -45.64 -5.09 15.43
C LYS A 222 -46.79 -4.12 15.18
N SER A 223 -47.04 -3.73 13.94
CA SER A 223 -48.18 -2.86 13.59
C SER A 223 -49.52 -3.60 13.62
N GLY A 224 -49.56 -4.88 13.20
CA GLY A 224 -50.76 -5.72 13.24
C GLY A 224 -51.20 -6.17 14.65
N TYR A 225 -50.29 -6.24 15.62
CA TYR A 225 -50.61 -6.61 17.01
C TYR A 225 -51.27 -5.49 17.84
N VAL A 226 -51.49 -4.32 17.23
CA VAL A 226 -52.24 -3.22 17.84
C VAL A 226 -53.53 -3.04 17.05
N PRO A 227 -54.65 -3.68 17.42
CA PRO A 227 -55.94 -3.09 17.08
C PRO A 227 -55.87 -1.66 17.64
N SER A 228 -56.08 -0.62 16.82
CA SER A 228 -56.00 0.74 17.35
C SER A 228 -56.93 0.80 18.56
N MET A 229 -56.42 1.26 19.70
CA MET A 229 -57.23 1.35 20.91
C MET A 229 -58.47 2.19 20.64
N ASP A 230 -58.38 3.13 19.70
CA ASP A 230 -59.49 3.90 19.14
C ASP A 230 -60.56 3.04 18.48
N ALA A 231 -60.20 1.98 17.74
CA ALA A 231 -61.18 1.06 17.17
C ALA A 231 -61.93 0.27 18.26
N ILE A 232 -61.23 -0.18 19.32
CA ILE A 232 -61.88 -0.88 20.44
C ILE A 232 -62.74 0.10 21.26
N ILE A 233 -62.25 1.31 21.52
CA ILE A 233 -62.96 2.37 22.24
C ILE A 233 -64.20 2.81 21.46
N ASN A 234 -64.07 3.08 20.15
CA ASN A 234 -65.20 3.42 19.29
C ASN A 234 -66.22 2.30 19.28
N HIS A 235 -65.80 1.02 19.30
CA HIS A 235 -66.73 -0.10 19.33
C HIS A 235 -67.43 -0.27 20.68
N LEU A 236 -66.72 -0.08 21.80
CA LEU A 236 -67.31 -0.09 23.14
C LEU A 236 -68.27 1.09 23.33
N GLN A 237 -67.96 2.26 22.77
CA GLN A 237 -68.84 3.42 22.75
C GLN A 237 -70.07 3.20 21.86
N GLN A 238 -69.90 2.54 20.70
CA GLN A 238 -71.03 2.12 19.86
C GLN A 238 -71.93 1.15 20.61
N LEU A 239 -71.35 0.16 21.30
CA LEU A 239 -72.08 -0.78 22.15
C LEU A 239 -72.84 -0.06 23.27
N ALA A 240 -72.18 0.85 24.01
CA ALA A 240 -72.79 1.62 25.08
C ALA A 240 -73.92 2.54 24.58
N THR A 241 -73.73 3.17 23.42
CA THR A 241 -74.75 4.01 22.78
C THR A 241 -75.95 3.17 22.36
N PHE A 242 -75.69 1.99 21.83
CA PHE A 242 -76.71 1.06 21.35
C PHE A 242 -77.52 0.47 22.50
N THR A 243 -76.87 0.06 23.59
CA THR A 243 -77.56 -0.42 24.80
C THR A 243 -78.36 0.68 25.48
N ALA A 244 -77.87 1.92 25.50
CA ALA A 244 -78.63 3.07 26.01
C ALA A 244 -79.87 3.41 25.16
N ARG A 245 -79.83 3.15 23.84
CA ARG A 245 -81.01 3.26 22.97
C ARG A 245 -82.01 2.13 23.24
N LEU A 246 -81.54 0.90 23.35
CA LEU A 246 -82.38 -0.26 23.68
C LEU A 246 -83.10 -0.08 25.02
N LYS A 247 -82.39 0.41 26.05
CA LYS A 247 -82.99 0.70 27.37
C LYS A 247 -84.12 1.74 27.26
N ARG A 248 -83.88 2.84 26.53
CA ARG A 248 -84.92 3.87 26.29
C ARG A 248 -86.13 3.37 25.50
N ALA A 249 -85.94 2.45 24.57
CA ALA A 249 -87.04 1.85 23.82
C ALA A 249 -87.90 0.95 24.73
N ILE A 250 -87.24 0.15 25.58
CA ILE A 250 -87.91 -0.67 26.60
C ILE A 250 -88.68 0.20 27.60
N ASP A 251 -88.04 1.24 28.16
CA ASP A 251 -88.67 2.13 29.15
C ASP A 251 -89.87 2.91 28.58
N ARG A 252 -89.92 3.11 27.26
CA ARG A 252 -91.02 3.80 26.57
C ARG A 252 -92.08 2.85 25.99
N ASN A 253 -91.98 1.55 26.23
CA ASN A 253 -92.89 0.53 25.72
C ASN A 253 -93.03 0.58 24.18
N GLU A 254 -91.93 0.87 23.48
CA GLU A 254 -91.89 0.87 22.02
C GLU A 254 -92.17 -0.55 21.47
N PRO A 255 -92.81 -0.70 20.29
CA PRO A 255 -93.28 -1.99 19.79
C PRO A 255 -92.15 -3.03 19.65
N ASP A 256 -92.47 -4.29 19.98
CA ASP A 256 -91.51 -5.41 20.11
C ASP A 256 -90.61 -5.63 18.87
N ALA A 257 -91.08 -5.25 17.68
CA ALA A 257 -90.31 -5.36 16.43
C ALA A 257 -89.00 -4.55 16.45
N ASP A 258 -89.02 -3.35 17.05
CA ASP A 258 -87.84 -2.49 17.14
C ASP A 258 -86.86 -3.02 18.20
N ILE A 259 -87.35 -3.52 19.33
CA ILE A 259 -86.52 -4.15 20.36
C ILE A 259 -85.82 -5.40 19.80
N PHE A 260 -86.51 -6.19 18.96
CA PHE A 260 -85.95 -7.39 18.35
C PHE A 260 -84.86 -7.08 17.30
N SER A 261 -85.08 -6.07 16.45
CA SER A 261 -84.08 -5.55 15.50
C SER A 261 -82.79 -5.14 16.23
N HIS A 262 -82.95 -4.47 17.38
CA HIS A 262 -81.81 -4.02 18.14
C HIS A 262 -81.06 -5.20 18.79
N LYS A 263 -81.77 -6.16 19.41
CA LYS A 263 -81.16 -7.39 19.96
C LYS A 263 -80.37 -8.18 18.90
N LYS A 264 -80.89 -8.29 17.68
CA LYS A 264 -80.22 -8.99 16.57
C LYS A 264 -78.89 -8.33 16.20
N SER A 265 -78.87 -7.01 16.07
CA SER A 265 -77.67 -6.21 15.75
C SER A 265 -76.62 -6.28 16.86
N LEU A 266 -77.05 -6.27 18.13
CA LEU A 266 -76.17 -6.50 19.27
C LEU A 266 -75.55 -7.91 19.23
N SER A 267 -76.34 -8.95 18.94
CA SER A 267 -75.80 -10.32 18.83
C SER A 267 -74.82 -10.47 17.66
N ALA A 268 -75.02 -9.76 16.55
CA ALA A 268 -74.13 -9.76 15.40
C ALA A 268 -72.78 -9.11 15.73
N LEU A 269 -72.79 -7.99 16.47
CA LEU A 269 -71.59 -7.36 17.02
C LEU A 269 -70.86 -8.29 18.00
N MET A 270 -71.59 -9.02 18.85
CA MET A 270 -71.03 -9.92 19.86
C MET A 270 -70.41 -11.22 19.30
N LYS A 271 -70.73 -11.62 18.05
CA LYS A 271 -70.19 -12.85 17.42
C LYS A 271 -68.80 -12.67 16.80
N LYS A 272 -68.23 -11.45 16.77
CA LYS A 272 -66.88 -11.23 16.24
C LYS A 272 -65.80 -11.87 17.13
N LYS A 273 -64.89 -12.64 16.53
CA LYS A 273 -63.90 -13.52 17.19
C LYS A 273 -63.00 -12.80 18.21
N ASP A 274 -62.75 -11.52 18.01
CA ASP A 274 -61.73 -10.75 18.76
C ASP A 274 -62.13 -10.46 20.22
N TYR A 275 -63.39 -10.72 20.62
CA TYR A 275 -63.94 -10.29 21.90
C TYR A 275 -64.39 -11.45 22.83
N LYS A 276 -64.11 -12.69 22.44
CA LYS A 276 -64.54 -13.92 23.15
C LYS A 276 -64.07 -13.99 24.61
N PHE A 277 -62.99 -13.28 24.97
CA PHE A 277 -62.48 -13.24 26.35
C PHE A 277 -63.26 -12.29 27.28
N LEU A 278 -63.76 -11.16 26.76
CA LEU A 278 -64.60 -10.21 27.52
C LEU A 278 -65.99 -10.80 27.84
N LEU A 279 -66.44 -11.72 26.98
CA LEU A 279 -67.77 -12.34 27.05
C LEU A 279 -67.88 -13.45 28.10
N LYS A 280 -66.77 -14.04 28.57
CA LYS A 280 -66.83 -15.09 29.62
C LYS A 280 -67.33 -14.57 30.97
N SER A 281 -67.33 -13.26 31.19
CA SER A 281 -67.69 -12.62 32.48
C SER A 281 -69.11 -12.07 32.55
N ILE A 282 -69.91 -12.23 31.47
CA ILE A 282 -71.28 -11.73 31.40
C ILE A 282 -72.22 -12.92 31.14
N PRO A 283 -73.00 -13.37 32.14
CA PRO A 283 -73.95 -14.46 31.93
C PRO A 283 -75.12 -13.96 31.08
N PHE A 284 -75.19 -14.37 29.82
CA PHE A 284 -76.38 -14.22 28.99
C PHE A 284 -77.15 -15.53 29.03
N ASN A 285 -78.27 -15.56 29.77
CA ASN A 285 -79.25 -16.63 29.62
C ASN A 285 -80.43 -16.05 28.83
N ASN A 286 -80.82 -16.72 27.76
CA ASN A 286 -81.26 -16.02 26.54
C ASN A 286 -82.68 -15.46 26.55
N ASP A 287 -83.49 -15.66 27.60
CA ASP A 287 -84.94 -15.47 27.44
C ASP A 287 -85.64 -14.48 28.39
N ASN A 288 -84.98 -13.88 29.38
CA ASN A 288 -85.55 -12.74 30.12
C ASN A 288 -84.47 -11.99 30.92
N ILE A 289 -83.91 -10.93 30.33
CA ILE A 289 -83.03 -10.01 31.07
C ILE A 289 -83.92 -8.96 31.72
N PHE A 290 -84.20 -9.10 33.02
CA PHE A 290 -84.87 -8.07 33.80
C PHE A 290 -84.03 -6.79 33.82
N ALA A 291 -84.67 -5.62 33.89
CA ALA A 291 -84.02 -4.31 33.89
C ALA A 291 -82.86 -4.19 34.92
N SER A 292 -82.95 -4.90 36.05
CA SER A 292 -81.95 -4.94 37.12
C SER A 292 -80.65 -5.69 36.75
N GLU A 293 -80.67 -6.59 35.76
CA GLU A 293 -79.45 -7.24 35.24
C GLU A 293 -78.75 -6.39 34.19
N TRP A 294 -79.51 -5.58 33.45
CA TRP A 294 -78.97 -4.64 32.47
C TRP A 294 -78.10 -3.57 33.13
N ASP A 295 -78.50 -3.06 34.30
CA ASP A 295 -77.69 -2.10 35.04
C ASP A 295 -76.37 -2.70 35.54
N LYS A 296 -76.33 -4.01 35.85
CA LYS A 296 -75.09 -4.72 36.19
C LYS A 296 -74.17 -4.89 34.97
N VAL A 297 -74.74 -5.11 33.78
CA VAL A 297 -73.99 -5.17 32.53
C VAL A 297 -73.42 -3.81 32.17
N MET A 298 -74.23 -2.75 32.28
CA MET A 298 -73.78 -1.37 32.02
C MET A 298 -72.72 -0.93 33.03
N HIS A 299 -72.90 -1.21 34.32
CA HIS A 299 -71.89 -0.93 35.33
C HIS A 299 -70.59 -1.69 35.07
N LYS A 300 -70.63 -2.94 34.58
CA LYS A 300 -69.41 -3.66 34.16
C LYS A 300 -68.77 -3.04 32.93
N ILE A 301 -69.54 -2.61 31.93
CA ILE A 301 -69.03 -1.94 30.73
C ILE A 301 -68.41 -0.59 31.10
N ASP A 302 -69.08 0.22 31.91
CA ASP A 302 -68.59 1.51 32.39
C ASP A 302 -67.36 1.35 33.27
N HIS A 303 -67.34 0.35 34.16
CA HIS A 303 -66.16 0.00 34.96
C HIS A 303 -65.00 -0.50 34.10
N LEU A 304 -65.25 -1.24 33.02
CA LEU A 304 -64.22 -1.64 32.05
C LEU A 304 -63.71 -0.44 31.24
N ILE A 305 -64.56 0.54 30.94
CA ILE A 305 -64.15 1.82 30.32
C ILE A 305 -63.31 2.64 31.32
N LEU A 306 -63.69 2.68 32.60
CA LEU A 306 -63.01 3.42 33.67
C LEU A 306 -61.65 2.80 34.04
N LEU A 307 -61.60 1.48 34.29
CA LEU A 307 -60.36 0.75 34.56
C LEU A 307 -59.35 0.87 33.42
N LYS A 308 -59.81 1.15 32.19
CA LYS A 308 -58.94 1.34 31.03
C LYS A 308 -58.56 2.79 30.74
N LYS A 309 -59.23 3.78 31.34
CA LYS A 309 -58.74 5.16 31.37
C LYS A 309 -57.63 5.35 32.40
N ASP A 310 -57.50 4.42 33.35
CA ASP A 310 -56.42 4.39 34.33
C ASP A 310 -55.12 3.86 33.70
N GLU A 311 -54.12 4.74 33.52
CA GLU A 311 -52.80 4.46 32.93
C GLU A 311 -52.12 3.23 33.54
N LYS A 312 -52.42 2.89 34.81
CA LYS A 312 -51.85 1.73 35.50
C LYS A 312 -52.25 0.39 34.89
N TYR A 313 -53.44 0.26 34.28
CA TYR A 313 -53.86 -1.00 33.64
C TYR A 313 -53.31 -1.20 32.22
N HIS A 314 -52.80 -0.14 31.59
CA HIS A 314 -52.10 -0.22 30.29
C HIS A 314 -50.80 -1.02 30.36
N THR A 315 -50.15 -1.11 31.52
CA THR A 315 -48.83 -1.75 31.66
C THR A 315 -48.88 -3.28 31.85
N LYS A 316 -49.98 -3.84 32.39
CA LYS A 316 -50.03 -5.26 32.78
C LYS A 316 -50.52 -6.24 31.71
N ILE A 317 -51.35 -5.81 30.74
CA ILE A 317 -52.04 -6.75 29.83
C ILE A 317 -51.54 -6.70 28.37
N SER A 318 -50.82 -5.66 27.91
CA SER A 318 -50.43 -5.55 26.49
C SER A 318 -48.94 -5.44 26.15
N PHE A 319 -48.00 -5.47 27.11
CA PHE A 319 -46.62 -5.07 26.81
C PHE A 319 -45.56 -6.18 26.64
N LYS A 320 -45.81 -7.43 27.03
CA LYS A 320 -44.79 -8.50 26.84
C LYS A 320 -44.48 -8.81 25.37
N PRO A 321 -45.46 -9.00 24.47
CA PRO A 321 -45.16 -9.30 23.06
C PRO A 321 -44.47 -8.12 22.36
N LYS A 322 -44.89 -6.88 22.65
CA LYS A 322 -44.30 -5.69 22.04
C LYS A 322 -42.85 -5.47 22.48
N GLN A 323 -42.56 -5.59 23.78
CA GLN A 323 -41.20 -5.48 24.30
C GLN A 323 -40.30 -6.61 23.77
N GLU A 324 -40.80 -7.84 23.69
CA GLU A 324 -40.04 -8.97 23.16
C GLU A 324 -39.82 -8.88 21.64
N ILE A 325 -40.78 -8.38 20.86
CA ILE A 325 -40.64 -8.08 19.44
C ILE A 325 -39.66 -6.92 19.22
N ASP A 326 -39.73 -5.86 20.03
CA ASP A 326 -38.79 -4.73 19.96
C ASP A 326 -37.36 -5.17 20.30
N LEU A 327 -37.19 -6.06 21.28
CA LEU A 327 -35.91 -6.66 21.63
C LEU A 327 -35.40 -7.56 20.50
N LEU A 328 -36.29 -8.30 19.83
CA LEU A 328 -35.98 -9.15 18.69
C LEU A 328 -35.56 -8.30 17.47
N ILE A 329 -36.31 -7.25 17.12
CA ILE A 329 -35.98 -6.30 16.05
C ILE A 329 -34.63 -5.64 16.33
N THR A 330 -34.41 -5.17 17.56
CA THR A 330 -33.12 -4.56 17.97
C THR A 330 -31.97 -5.56 17.82
N SER A 331 -32.18 -6.81 18.22
CA SER A 331 -31.18 -7.87 18.09
C SER A 331 -30.89 -8.23 16.62
N PHE A 332 -31.92 -8.25 15.76
CA PHE A 332 -31.75 -8.45 14.32
C PHE A 332 -31.05 -7.27 13.63
N LYS A 333 -31.35 -6.02 13.99
CA LYS A 333 -30.65 -4.83 13.50
C LYS A 333 -29.17 -4.86 13.90
N LYS A 334 -28.86 -5.25 15.14
CA LYS A 334 -27.47 -5.48 15.58
C LYS A 334 -26.78 -6.61 14.81
N TYR A 335 -27.49 -7.71 14.55
CA TYR A 335 -26.97 -8.81 13.75
C TYR A 335 -26.70 -8.41 12.30
N GLN A 336 -27.62 -7.65 11.68
CA GLN A 336 -27.45 -7.07 10.34
C GLN A 336 -26.22 -6.17 10.29
N ASN A 337 -26.06 -5.25 11.25
CA ASN A 337 -24.88 -4.39 11.31
C ASN A 337 -23.57 -5.19 11.39
N GLY A 338 -23.56 -6.32 12.11
CA GLY A 338 -22.43 -7.24 12.15
C GLY A 338 -22.15 -7.92 10.80
N LEU A 339 -23.20 -8.33 10.07
CA LEU A 339 -23.06 -8.87 8.71
C LEU A 339 -22.59 -7.82 7.71
N ASP A 340 -23.12 -6.60 7.78
CA ASP A 340 -22.69 -5.48 6.93
C ASP A 340 -21.22 -5.13 7.19
N LEU A 341 -20.79 -5.17 8.46
CA LEU A 341 -19.39 -4.99 8.82
C LEU A 341 -18.52 -6.12 8.24
N LEU A 342 -18.97 -7.38 8.28
CA LEU A 342 -18.28 -8.50 7.65
C LEU A 342 -18.15 -8.32 6.12
N VAL A 343 -19.20 -7.86 5.44
CA VAL A 343 -19.15 -7.57 3.99
C VAL A 343 -18.22 -6.40 3.68
N LYS A 344 -18.27 -5.33 4.48
CA LYS A 344 -17.35 -4.20 4.35
C LYS A 344 -15.91 -4.61 4.61
N LEU A 345 -15.68 -5.52 5.56
CA LEU A 345 -14.37 -6.07 5.84
C LEU A 345 -13.83 -6.90 4.66
N ASP A 346 -14.68 -7.72 4.05
CA ASP A 346 -14.38 -8.50 2.84
C ASP A 346 -14.10 -7.61 1.60
N ALA A 347 -14.72 -6.42 1.50
CA ALA A 347 -14.68 -5.58 0.29
C ALA A 347 -13.64 -4.44 0.35
N GLU A 348 -13.67 -3.60 1.37
CA GLU A 348 -12.88 -2.34 1.42
C GLU A 348 -11.67 -2.46 2.34
N SER A 349 -11.84 -3.12 3.49
CA SER A 349 -10.80 -3.14 4.50
C SER A 349 -9.65 -4.09 4.17
N GLU A 350 -9.95 -5.22 3.50
CA GLU A 350 -8.95 -6.27 3.32
C GLU A 350 -7.75 -5.77 2.49
N ASN A 351 -7.98 -4.97 1.46
CA ASN A 351 -6.88 -4.41 0.68
C ASN A 351 -6.12 -3.34 1.46
N ASP A 352 -6.81 -2.43 2.17
CA ASP A 352 -6.15 -1.33 2.88
C ASP A 352 -5.37 -1.81 4.10
N ILE A 353 -5.95 -2.69 4.92
CA ILE A 353 -5.29 -3.30 6.09
C ILE A 353 -4.09 -4.11 5.62
N ILE A 354 -4.28 -4.95 4.60
CA ILE A 354 -3.18 -5.78 4.11
C ILE A 354 -2.12 -4.89 3.45
N ASN A 355 -2.48 -3.82 2.76
CA ASN A 355 -1.49 -2.88 2.22
C ASN A 355 -0.74 -2.09 3.31
N GLN A 356 -1.35 -1.85 4.47
CA GLN A 356 -0.72 -1.23 5.63
C GLN A 356 0.21 -2.19 6.39
N LEU A 357 -0.20 -3.46 6.54
CA LEU A 357 0.57 -4.49 7.24
C LEU A 357 1.62 -5.18 6.33
N ASN A 358 1.46 -5.07 5.02
CA ASN A 358 2.40 -5.65 4.06
C ASN A 358 3.52 -4.69 3.73
N TYR A 359 4.72 -5.14 4.04
CA TYR A 359 5.88 -4.65 3.34
C TYR A 359 6.40 -5.72 2.37
N LYS A 360 6.83 -5.23 1.21
CA LYS A 360 7.49 -6.05 0.20
C LYS A 360 8.99 -5.90 0.44
N ASN A 361 9.67 -7.03 0.60
CA ASN A 361 11.10 -7.06 0.44
C ASN A 361 11.40 -7.39 -1.02
N LYS A 362 12.32 -6.64 -1.62
CA LYS A 362 12.77 -6.90 -2.99
C LYS A 362 14.24 -7.24 -2.93
N TYR A 363 14.65 -8.25 -3.68
CA TYR A 363 16.03 -8.71 -3.74
C TYR A 363 16.42 -8.78 -5.21
N LEU A 364 17.60 -8.30 -5.53
CA LEU A 364 18.20 -8.37 -6.85
C LEU A 364 19.60 -8.91 -6.67
N VAL A 365 19.96 -9.97 -7.39
CA VAL A 365 21.35 -10.38 -7.58
C VAL A 365 21.69 -10.12 -9.04
N TYR A 366 22.84 -9.50 -9.29
CA TYR A 366 23.24 -9.09 -10.63
C TYR A 366 24.72 -9.36 -10.87
N VAL A 367 25.05 -9.57 -12.13
CA VAL A 367 26.40 -9.51 -12.66
C VAL A 367 26.47 -8.31 -13.60
N ARG A 368 27.50 -7.49 -13.44
CA ARG A 368 27.81 -6.38 -14.33
C ARG A 368 29.20 -6.60 -14.90
N GLY A 369 29.41 -6.30 -16.16
CA GLY A 369 30.73 -6.39 -16.77
C GLY A 369 30.88 -5.40 -17.90
N GLY A 370 32.10 -4.93 -18.12
CA GLY A 370 32.34 -3.86 -19.06
C GLY A 370 33.79 -3.75 -19.51
N PHE A 371 33.99 -2.85 -20.46
CA PHE A 371 35.28 -2.46 -20.99
C PHE A 371 35.43 -0.96 -20.85
N SER A 372 36.65 -0.53 -20.56
CA SER A 372 37.04 0.88 -20.54
C SER A 372 38.23 1.10 -21.45
N GLY A 373 38.28 2.27 -22.08
CA GLY A 373 39.40 2.72 -22.88
C GLY A 373 39.77 4.14 -22.49
N SER A 374 41.07 4.44 -22.46
CA SER A 374 41.55 5.81 -22.30
C SER A 374 42.73 6.09 -23.23
N GLU A 375 42.79 7.34 -23.72
CA GLU A 375 43.86 7.86 -24.57
C GLU A 375 44.29 9.21 -23.99
N PHE A 376 45.59 9.40 -23.79
CA PHE A 376 46.17 10.60 -23.19
C PHE A 376 47.65 10.76 -23.55
N LYS A 377 48.18 11.96 -23.40
CA LYS A 377 49.61 12.26 -23.59
C LYS A 377 50.35 12.26 -22.26
N LEU A 378 51.37 11.42 -22.11
CA LEU A 378 52.14 11.23 -20.88
C LEU A 378 53.51 11.91 -20.99
N ASP A 379 53.88 12.75 -20.02
CA ASP A 379 55.26 13.22 -19.81
C ASP A 379 56.09 12.08 -19.22
N LEU A 380 57.10 11.64 -19.97
CA LEU A 380 58.02 10.58 -19.53
C LEU A 380 58.99 11.06 -18.44
N GLN A 381 58.95 12.35 -18.08
CA GLN A 381 59.80 12.98 -17.07
C GLN A 381 61.30 12.76 -17.33
N ASN A 382 61.66 12.60 -18.61
CA ASN A 382 63.03 12.44 -19.06
C ASN A 382 63.60 13.78 -19.55
N ASN A 383 64.89 13.80 -19.87
CA ASN A 383 65.57 15.00 -20.41
C ASN A 383 65.43 15.12 -21.94
N GLY A 384 64.35 14.59 -22.53
CA GLY A 384 64.10 14.67 -23.97
C GLY A 384 63.96 16.12 -24.43
N THR A 385 64.71 16.49 -25.47
CA THR A 385 64.71 17.85 -26.05
C THR A 385 63.73 17.99 -27.21
N SER A 386 63.16 16.89 -27.70
CA SER A 386 62.10 16.88 -28.71
C SER A 386 60.78 16.41 -28.11
N ILE A 387 59.68 16.83 -28.72
CA ILE A 387 58.31 16.46 -28.33
C ILE A 387 58.16 14.95 -28.27
N ASP A 388 58.54 14.25 -29.34
CA ASP A 388 58.40 12.78 -29.45
C ASP A 388 59.29 12.02 -28.47
N SER A 389 60.43 12.60 -28.07
CA SER A 389 61.32 11.98 -27.08
C SER A 389 60.85 12.16 -25.64
N ARG A 390 60.07 13.21 -25.35
CA ARG A 390 59.64 13.57 -23.99
C ARG A 390 58.23 13.11 -23.68
N PHE A 391 57.33 13.13 -24.66
CA PHE A 391 55.93 12.77 -24.48
C PHE A 391 55.59 11.51 -25.24
N ALA A 392 54.82 10.64 -24.60
CA ALA A 392 54.29 9.43 -25.22
C ALA A 392 52.76 9.49 -25.30
N ASP A 393 52.22 9.27 -26.50
CA ASP A 393 50.79 8.99 -26.66
C ASP A 393 50.50 7.61 -26.08
N THR A 394 49.75 7.60 -24.98
CA THR A 394 49.46 6.40 -24.21
C THR A 394 48.00 6.03 -24.40
N SER A 395 47.76 4.76 -24.73
CA SER A 395 46.44 4.16 -24.70
C SER A 395 46.36 3.08 -23.63
N PHE A 396 45.17 2.92 -23.06
CA PHE A 396 44.87 1.88 -22.11
C PHE A 396 43.51 1.27 -22.44
N ASN A 397 43.43 -0.06 -22.35
CA ASN A 397 42.20 -0.81 -22.45
C ASN A 397 42.05 -1.69 -21.21
N GLY A 398 40.98 -1.44 -20.46
CA GLY A 398 40.64 -2.14 -19.23
C GLY A 398 39.34 -2.92 -19.36
N TYR A 399 39.09 -3.71 -18.33
CA TYR A 399 37.82 -4.42 -18.17
C TYR A 399 37.43 -4.45 -16.70
N ASN A 400 36.15 -4.68 -16.45
CA ASN A 400 35.61 -4.89 -15.11
C ASN A 400 34.55 -5.99 -15.12
N VAL A 401 34.48 -6.74 -14.02
CA VAL A 401 33.43 -7.71 -13.72
C VAL A 401 33.02 -7.53 -12.27
N GLU A 402 31.73 -7.36 -12.02
CA GLU A 402 31.13 -7.11 -10.72
C GLU A 402 30.02 -8.13 -10.46
N LEU A 403 30.03 -8.73 -9.28
CA LEU A 403 28.91 -9.48 -8.72
C LEU A 403 28.32 -8.65 -7.58
N GLY A 404 27.01 -8.38 -7.64
CA GLY A 404 26.35 -7.54 -6.66
C GLY A 404 24.95 -8.00 -6.27
N THR A 405 24.48 -7.45 -5.16
CA THR A 405 23.13 -7.63 -4.65
C THR A 405 22.54 -6.30 -4.19
N THR A 406 21.25 -6.11 -4.44
CA THR A 406 20.45 -5.00 -3.90
C THR A 406 19.23 -5.56 -3.18
N MET A 407 19.07 -5.22 -1.91
CA MET A 407 17.95 -5.59 -1.06
C MET A 407 17.16 -4.35 -0.65
N GLN A 408 15.86 -4.34 -0.89
CA GLN A 408 14.93 -3.32 -0.39
C GLN A 408 14.10 -3.91 0.74
N PHE A 409 14.12 -3.30 1.92
CA PHE A 409 13.30 -3.67 3.08
C PHE A 409 12.32 -2.56 3.43
N LYS A 410 11.11 -2.92 3.86
CA LYS A 410 10.10 -1.98 4.39
C LYS A 410 9.86 -0.74 3.51
N LYS A 411 9.93 -0.89 2.18
CA LYS A 411 9.83 0.15 1.13
C LYS A 411 10.92 1.26 1.15
N GLN A 412 11.41 1.64 2.32
CA GLN A 412 12.27 2.83 2.51
C GLN A 412 13.74 2.50 2.79
N LYS A 413 14.04 1.25 3.13
CA LYS A 413 15.41 0.82 3.43
C LYS A 413 15.99 0.08 2.24
N PHE A 414 17.22 0.39 1.87
CA PHE A 414 17.93 -0.26 0.80
C PHE A 414 19.31 -0.64 1.30
N LEU A 415 19.76 -1.83 0.95
CA LEU A 415 21.08 -2.35 1.24
C LEU A 415 21.65 -2.86 -0.07
N GLY A 416 22.87 -2.47 -0.40
CA GLY A 416 23.61 -2.95 -1.54
C GLY A 416 24.96 -3.47 -1.11
N ALA A 417 25.41 -4.52 -1.78
CA ALA A 417 26.74 -5.06 -1.60
C ALA A 417 27.26 -5.55 -2.95
N SER A 418 28.53 -5.29 -3.27
CA SER A 418 29.15 -5.88 -4.45
C SER A 418 30.63 -6.15 -4.25
N ILE A 419 31.13 -7.08 -5.06
CA ILE A 419 32.54 -7.36 -5.25
C ILE A 419 32.85 -7.18 -6.74
N ALA A 420 33.84 -6.36 -7.07
CA ALA A 420 34.22 -6.08 -8.44
C ALA A 420 35.71 -6.30 -8.65
N TYR A 421 36.06 -6.99 -9.73
CA TYR A 421 37.42 -7.17 -10.18
C TYR A 421 37.62 -6.41 -11.49
N SER A 422 38.71 -5.67 -11.61
CA SER A 422 39.01 -4.88 -12.79
C SER A 422 40.49 -4.84 -13.12
N TYR A 423 40.80 -4.69 -14.40
CA TYR A 423 42.12 -4.24 -14.86
C TYR A 423 41.99 -2.77 -15.22
N THR A 424 42.72 -1.91 -14.51
CA THR A 424 42.56 -0.45 -14.56
C THR A 424 43.91 0.25 -14.40
N HIS A 425 43.89 1.58 -14.29
CA HIS A 425 45.06 2.44 -14.22
C HIS A 425 44.82 3.65 -13.31
N ASN A 426 45.87 4.39 -12.97
CA ASN A 426 45.82 5.56 -12.07
C ASN A 426 45.81 6.92 -12.79
N LEU A 427 45.15 7.05 -13.96
CA LEU A 427 45.15 8.32 -14.70
C LEU A 427 44.67 9.51 -13.87
N GLY A 428 43.65 9.31 -13.03
CA GLY A 428 43.11 10.37 -12.17
C GLY A 428 44.06 10.85 -11.07
N SER A 429 45.21 10.20 -10.86
CA SER A 429 46.25 10.68 -9.95
C SER A 429 47.40 11.40 -10.67
N LEU A 430 47.37 11.50 -12.00
CA LEU A 430 48.38 12.24 -12.74
C LEU A 430 48.05 13.74 -12.75
N GLU A 431 49.07 14.59 -12.74
CA GLU A 431 48.91 16.03 -12.80
C GLU A 431 48.92 16.52 -14.24
N SER A 432 47.90 17.29 -14.63
CA SER A 432 47.90 18.01 -15.90
C SER A 432 48.91 19.16 -15.86
N ARG A 433 49.79 19.22 -16.87
CA ARG A 433 50.77 20.30 -17.03
C ARG A 433 50.84 20.75 -18.49
N THR A 434 50.95 22.07 -18.67
CA THR A 434 51.25 22.69 -19.97
C THR A 434 52.75 22.93 -20.08
N PHE A 435 53.35 22.37 -21.12
CA PHE A 435 54.75 22.55 -21.48
C PHE A 435 54.86 23.49 -22.68
N ALA A 436 55.85 24.37 -22.66
CA ALA A 436 56.15 25.26 -23.79
C ALA A 436 57.48 24.81 -24.42
N PHE A 437 57.41 24.34 -25.68
CA PHE A 437 58.57 24.03 -26.50
C PHE A 437 58.94 25.26 -27.31
N GLN A 438 60.16 25.75 -27.12
CA GLN A 438 60.67 26.93 -27.82
C GLN A 438 61.68 26.48 -28.87
N THR A 439 61.34 26.72 -30.14
CA THR A 439 62.28 26.56 -31.25
C THR A 439 62.77 27.93 -31.65
N VAL A 440 64.06 28.19 -31.45
CA VAL A 440 64.70 29.43 -31.88
C VAL A 440 65.21 29.24 -33.31
N ASP A 441 64.79 30.10 -34.24
CA ASP A 441 65.32 30.09 -35.60
C ASP A 441 66.75 30.67 -35.59
N PRO A 442 67.79 29.88 -35.87
CA PRO A 442 69.17 30.37 -35.81
C PRO A 442 69.51 31.32 -36.98
N ASN A 443 68.66 31.43 -38.00
CA ASN A 443 68.97 32.16 -39.23
C ASN A 443 68.59 33.65 -39.20
N VAL A 444 67.89 34.12 -38.16
CA VAL A 444 67.46 35.51 -38.04
C VAL A 444 68.59 36.36 -37.45
N GLN A 445 69.31 37.11 -38.29
CA GLN A 445 70.36 38.04 -37.84
C GLN A 445 69.73 39.30 -37.21
N GLY A 446 70.02 39.56 -35.93
CA GLY A 446 69.57 40.77 -35.21
C GLY A 446 68.37 40.58 -34.28
N GLY A 447 67.91 39.34 -34.05
CA GLY A 447 66.87 39.01 -33.07
C GLY A 447 66.57 37.51 -32.99
N ASN A 448 65.90 37.07 -31.93
CA ASN A 448 65.45 35.67 -31.80
C ASN A 448 63.99 35.55 -32.28
N LEU A 449 63.76 34.92 -33.43
CA LEU A 449 62.42 34.44 -33.78
C LEU A 449 62.18 33.14 -33.02
N VAL A 450 61.28 33.17 -32.04
CA VAL A 450 60.95 32.02 -31.20
C VAL A 450 59.57 31.51 -31.57
N ASN A 451 59.50 30.28 -32.09
CA ASN A 451 58.23 29.57 -32.20
C ASN A 451 57.96 28.85 -30.87
N VAL A 452 56.80 29.10 -30.26
CA VAL A 452 56.39 28.48 -29.00
C VAL A 452 55.25 27.51 -29.27
N GLU A 453 55.53 26.22 -29.16
CA GLU A 453 54.51 25.17 -29.20
C GLU A 453 54.11 24.79 -27.78
N GLN A 454 52.81 24.89 -27.47
CA GLN A 454 52.27 24.48 -26.17
C GLN A 454 51.74 23.06 -26.26
N ILE A 455 52.16 22.22 -25.31
CA ILE A 455 51.73 20.83 -25.22
C ILE A 455 51.19 20.61 -23.82
N ASN A 456 49.94 20.17 -23.75
CA ASN A 456 49.37 19.72 -22.50
C ASN A 456 49.60 18.21 -22.38
N ALA A 457 50.20 17.77 -21.27
CA ALA A 457 50.49 16.37 -20.99
C ALA A 457 50.34 16.07 -19.49
N LEU A 458 50.09 14.81 -19.19
CA LEU A 458 49.96 14.31 -17.83
C LEU A 458 51.31 13.92 -17.27
N THR A 459 51.58 14.34 -16.04
CA THR A 459 52.87 14.15 -15.37
C THR A 459 52.69 13.34 -14.09
N GLY A 460 53.58 12.38 -13.85
CA GLY A 460 53.60 11.55 -12.63
C GLY A 460 53.82 10.07 -12.92
N GLY A 461 53.87 9.26 -11.86
CA GLY A 461 54.01 7.81 -11.98
C GLY A 461 52.74 7.17 -12.54
N TYR A 462 52.76 6.82 -13.82
CA TYR A 462 51.67 6.08 -14.45
C TYR A 462 51.81 4.58 -14.24
N ASP A 463 50.71 3.93 -13.86
CA ASP A 463 50.69 2.51 -13.55
C ASP A 463 49.39 1.83 -14.01
N ARG A 464 49.47 0.52 -14.22
CA ARG A 464 48.39 -0.36 -14.64
C ARG A 464 48.34 -1.56 -13.71
N PHE A 465 47.17 -1.83 -13.16
CA PHE A 465 47.05 -2.78 -12.07
C PHE A 465 45.71 -3.48 -12.08
N HIS A 466 45.65 -4.59 -11.35
CA HIS A 466 44.39 -5.24 -11.04
C HIS A 466 43.83 -4.68 -9.75
N ARG A 467 42.54 -4.35 -9.75
CA ARG A 467 41.83 -3.81 -8.60
C ARG A 467 40.65 -4.68 -8.23
N LEU A 468 40.59 -5.07 -6.96
CA LEU A 468 39.45 -5.73 -6.34
C LEU A 468 38.75 -4.73 -5.41
N ASP A 469 37.50 -4.41 -5.72
CA ASP A 469 36.65 -3.49 -4.97
C ASP A 469 35.60 -4.29 -4.18
N ILE A 470 35.46 -3.99 -2.88
CA ILE A 470 34.39 -4.47 -2.01
C ILE A 470 33.56 -3.26 -1.60
N ASN A 471 32.28 -3.27 -1.97
CA ASN A 471 31.41 -2.10 -1.85
C ASN A 471 30.17 -2.43 -1.03
N LEU A 472 29.80 -1.54 -0.13
CA LEU A 472 28.59 -1.63 0.70
C LEU A 472 27.85 -0.29 0.68
N ASP A 473 26.55 -0.32 0.44
CA ASP A 473 25.68 0.86 0.54
C ASP A 473 24.48 0.55 1.42
N TYR A 474 24.09 1.51 2.27
CA TYR A 474 22.79 1.48 2.91
C TYR A 474 22.08 2.81 2.66
N ALA A 475 20.84 2.79 2.18
CA ALA A 475 20.05 4.01 1.99
C ALA A 475 18.74 3.93 2.78
N TYR A 476 18.37 5.02 3.45
CA TYR A 476 17.12 5.14 4.16
C TYR A 476 16.34 6.38 3.72
N LEU A 477 15.13 6.17 3.22
CA LEU A 477 14.25 7.22 2.71
C LEU A 477 13.27 7.74 3.78
N PHE A 478 13.51 8.95 4.26
CA PHE A 478 12.58 9.75 5.04
C PHE A 478 11.52 10.37 4.12
N LYS A 479 10.26 10.26 4.52
CA LYS A 479 9.17 11.01 3.89
C LYS A 479 9.17 12.42 4.47
N LEU A 480 9.24 13.44 3.63
CA LEU A 480 8.94 14.79 4.10
C LEU A 480 7.42 14.89 4.28
N LEU A 481 7.01 15.43 5.43
CA LEU A 481 5.62 15.58 5.86
C LEU A 481 4.93 16.69 5.06
N GLU A 482 4.69 16.47 3.78
CA GLU A 482 4.00 17.46 2.94
C GLU A 482 2.48 17.31 2.98
N GLN A 483 1.90 16.28 3.63
CA GLN A 483 0.46 16.09 3.66
C GLN A 483 -0.08 15.62 5.02
N ARG A 484 -1.04 16.36 5.56
CA ARG A 484 -1.91 15.97 6.70
C ARG A 484 -2.70 14.67 6.45
N ASN A 485 -2.71 14.15 5.22
CA ASN A 485 -3.40 12.93 4.87
C ASN A 485 -2.42 11.73 4.86
N PRO A 486 -2.46 10.82 5.86
CA PRO A 486 -1.57 9.67 5.95
C PRO A 486 -1.74 8.67 4.79
N HIS A 487 -2.79 8.80 3.97
CA HIS A 487 -3.10 7.89 2.88
C HIS A 487 -2.49 8.28 1.53
N LYS A 488 -1.93 9.49 1.39
CA LYS A 488 -1.26 9.89 0.14
C LYS A 488 0.25 9.70 0.26
N PRO A 489 0.91 9.09 -0.75
CA PRO A 489 2.36 8.96 -0.74
C PRO A 489 3.00 10.36 -0.71
N SER A 490 4.03 10.53 0.13
CA SER A 490 4.81 11.76 0.12
C SER A 490 5.43 11.94 -1.27
N GLN A 491 5.40 13.18 -1.75
CA GLN A 491 5.97 13.54 -3.04
C GLN A 491 7.48 13.70 -2.92
N THR A 492 7.98 14.16 -1.76
CA THR A 492 9.40 14.41 -1.55
C THR A 492 10.00 13.51 -0.48
N TYR A 493 11.12 12.88 -0.80
CA TYR A 493 11.89 12.04 0.10
C TYR A 493 13.27 12.65 0.34
N LEU A 494 13.76 12.51 1.57
CA LEU A 494 15.18 12.69 1.87
C LEU A 494 15.81 11.31 2.08
N SER A 495 16.98 11.06 1.52
CA SER A 495 17.78 9.87 1.82
C SER A 495 18.97 10.23 2.67
N ILE A 496 19.26 9.38 3.64
CA ILE A 496 20.60 9.26 4.23
C ILE A 496 21.20 7.97 3.68
N ASN A 497 22.41 8.05 3.15
CA ASN A 497 23.09 6.94 2.49
C ASN A 497 24.55 6.78 2.95
N PRO A 498 24.82 6.12 4.08
CA PRO A 498 26.18 5.70 4.40
C PRO A 498 26.66 4.63 3.42
N TYR A 499 27.95 4.68 3.10
CA TYR A 499 28.59 3.74 2.21
C TYR A 499 30.04 3.48 2.61
N LEU A 500 30.51 2.29 2.22
CA LEU A 500 31.88 1.85 2.38
C LEU A 500 32.40 1.29 1.06
N ARG A 501 33.65 1.62 0.74
CA ARG A 501 34.40 1.08 -0.40
C ARG A 501 35.75 0.62 0.13
N HIS A 502 36.13 -0.61 -0.16
CA HIS A 502 37.47 -1.12 0.13
C HIS A 502 38.11 -1.55 -1.17
N ARG A 503 39.31 -1.04 -1.45
CA ARG A 503 40.01 -1.27 -2.72
C ARG A 503 41.33 -1.96 -2.43
N ILE A 504 41.53 -3.09 -3.11
CA ILE A 504 42.75 -3.88 -3.05
C ILE A 504 43.42 -3.76 -4.41
N TYR A 505 44.65 -3.27 -4.41
CA TYR A 505 45.45 -3.07 -5.63
C TYR A 505 46.53 -4.14 -5.69
N ASN A 506 46.56 -4.87 -6.80
CA ASN A 506 47.59 -5.87 -7.08
C ASN A 506 48.46 -5.40 -8.25
N ASN A 507 49.77 -5.52 -8.10
CA ASN A 507 50.78 -4.99 -9.01
C ASN A 507 50.74 -3.45 -9.19
N ALA A 508 50.23 -2.72 -8.19
CA ALA A 508 50.32 -1.26 -8.19
C ALA A 508 51.56 -0.81 -7.42
N ASN A 509 52.41 -0.02 -8.07
CA ASN A 509 53.56 0.65 -7.49
C ASN A 509 53.17 1.96 -6.80
N THR A 510 52.15 2.64 -7.30
CA THR A 510 51.75 3.99 -6.85
C THR A 510 50.56 4.00 -5.91
N LEU A 511 49.76 2.93 -5.88
CA LEU A 511 48.55 2.84 -5.07
C LEU A 511 48.64 1.69 -4.07
N LYS A 512 48.26 1.97 -2.84
CA LYS A 512 48.17 1.00 -1.75
C LYS A 512 46.69 0.70 -1.47
N ASN A 513 46.42 -0.41 -0.80
CA ASN A 513 45.05 -0.76 -0.40
C ASN A 513 44.46 0.35 0.47
N ASN A 514 43.26 0.81 0.15
CA ASN A 514 42.60 1.89 0.89
C ASN A 514 41.13 1.58 1.16
N THR A 515 40.59 2.30 2.14
CA THR A 515 39.18 2.22 2.51
C THR A 515 38.57 3.61 2.51
N VAL A 516 37.42 3.76 1.87
CA VAL A 516 36.63 4.98 1.85
C VAL A 516 35.35 4.72 2.64
N LEU A 517 35.08 5.58 3.60
CA LEU A 517 33.80 5.67 4.30
C LEU A 517 33.15 7.00 3.95
N GLY A 518 31.89 6.97 3.55
CA GLY A 518 31.15 8.18 3.25
C GLY A 518 29.69 8.13 3.64
N ILE A 519 29.06 9.28 3.56
CA ILE A 519 27.64 9.48 3.81
C ILE A 519 27.08 10.50 2.81
N GLY A 520 26.04 10.09 2.09
CA GLY A 520 25.28 10.95 1.18
C GLY A 520 23.95 11.40 1.78
N PHE A 521 23.59 12.65 1.54
CA PHE A 521 22.29 13.23 1.83
C PHE A 521 21.65 13.69 0.52
N HIS A 522 20.52 13.11 0.14
CA HIS A 522 19.91 13.36 -1.16
C HIS A 522 18.42 13.67 -1.03
N ALA A 523 17.92 14.56 -1.87
CA ALA A 523 16.50 14.86 -1.98
C ALA A 523 15.93 14.32 -3.29
N TYR A 524 14.75 13.73 -3.22
CA TYR A 524 14.08 13.07 -4.35
C TYR A 524 12.63 13.53 -4.41
N ASN A 525 12.19 14.03 -5.57
CA ASN A 525 10.77 14.28 -5.84
C ASN A 525 10.18 13.10 -6.64
N SER A 526 9.40 12.25 -5.99
CA SER A 526 8.74 11.06 -6.55
C SER A 526 7.63 11.33 -7.56
N LYS A 527 7.11 12.57 -7.66
CA LYS A 527 6.01 12.93 -8.58
C LYS A 527 6.57 13.40 -9.92
N ASP A 528 7.42 14.43 -9.88
CA ASP A 528 7.89 15.12 -11.10
C ASP A 528 9.31 14.70 -11.50
N ASN A 529 10.07 14.06 -10.60
CA ASN A 529 11.28 13.22 -10.83
C ASN A 529 12.44 13.79 -11.68
N LYS A 530 12.36 15.04 -12.14
CA LYS A 530 13.31 15.62 -13.09
C LYS A 530 14.66 15.98 -12.48
N LEU A 531 14.71 16.40 -11.21
CA LEU A 531 15.94 16.83 -10.57
C LEU A 531 16.13 16.09 -9.25
N MET A 532 17.27 15.42 -9.13
CA MET A 532 17.79 14.89 -7.88
C MET A 532 19.00 15.73 -7.50
N GLY A 533 19.02 16.19 -6.25
CA GLY A 533 20.12 16.96 -5.69
C GLY A 533 20.55 16.35 -4.39
N GLY A 534 21.84 16.40 -4.09
CA GLY A 534 22.35 15.97 -2.80
C GLY A 534 23.76 16.43 -2.54
N VAL A 535 24.18 16.27 -1.29
CA VAL A 535 25.55 16.50 -0.85
C VAL A 535 26.09 15.21 -0.28
N TYR A 536 27.39 14.97 -0.40
CA TYR A 536 28.05 13.87 0.30
C TYR A 536 29.30 14.37 1.02
N ILE A 537 29.68 13.59 2.02
CA ILE A 537 30.93 13.73 2.76
C ILE A 537 31.57 12.35 2.80
N GLN A 538 32.84 12.23 2.44
CA GLN A 538 33.56 10.96 2.52
C GLN A 538 35.02 11.16 2.90
N THR A 539 35.63 10.13 3.49
CA THR A 539 37.08 10.06 3.66
C THR A 539 37.73 9.71 2.33
N ARG A 540 38.90 10.28 2.00
CA ARG A 540 39.66 9.78 0.83
C ARG A 540 40.40 8.47 1.14
N ASP A 541 40.87 8.34 2.38
CA ASP A 541 41.51 7.14 2.92
C ASP A 541 41.32 7.08 4.44
N LEU A 542 40.38 6.24 4.90
CA LEU A 542 40.00 6.09 6.30
C LEU A 542 41.19 5.73 7.20
N PHE A 543 42.18 5.00 6.67
CA PHE A 543 43.34 4.54 7.43
C PHE A 543 44.61 5.36 7.16
N GLY A 544 44.53 6.37 6.28
CA GLY A 544 45.65 7.26 5.97
C GLY A 544 46.88 6.54 5.42
N VAL A 545 46.71 5.43 4.69
CA VAL A 545 47.78 4.64 4.08
C VAL A 545 48.58 5.49 3.07
N HIS A 546 47.94 6.50 2.49
CA HIS A 546 48.52 7.45 1.54
C HIS A 546 48.87 8.82 2.14
N LYS A 547 48.87 8.99 3.47
CA LYS A 547 49.05 10.31 4.12
C LYS A 547 50.37 11.03 3.75
N ASN A 548 51.39 10.28 3.33
CA ASN A 548 52.69 10.83 2.95
C ASN A 548 52.89 10.90 1.42
N ASP A 549 51.94 10.38 0.64
CA ASP A 549 52.02 10.36 -0.81
C ASP A 549 51.43 11.70 -1.32
N LYS A 550 52.29 12.67 -1.64
CA LYS A 550 51.88 14.00 -2.14
C LYS A 550 50.91 13.82 -3.32
N GLY A 551 49.73 14.44 -3.26
CA GLY A 551 48.74 14.42 -4.34
C GLY A 551 47.29 14.20 -3.89
N PHE A 552 46.53 13.46 -4.69
CA PHE A 552 45.06 13.33 -4.64
C PHE A 552 44.48 12.87 -3.27
N PHE A 553 45.28 12.38 -2.33
CA PHE A 553 44.84 11.89 -1.02
C PHE A 553 45.21 12.80 0.16
N ASP A 554 45.84 13.97 -0.08
CA ASP A 554 46.33 14.85 0.99
C ASP A 554 45.20 15.41 1.89
N GLU A 555 43.99 15.54 1.35
CA GLU A 555 42.79 15.91 2.11
C GLU A 555 42.12 14.67 2.71
N GLY A 556 42.13 14.54 4.05
CA GLY A 556 41.51 13.40 4.73
C GLY A 556 40.01 13.26 4.50
N ILE A 557 39.32 14.35 4.12
CA ILE A 557 37.86 14.40 3.90
C ILE A 557 37.59 15.17 2.60
N SER A 558 36.68 14.65 1.79
CA SER A 558 36.16 15.30 0.59
C SER A 558 34.65 15.56 0.72
N PHE A 559 34.21 16.67 0.16
CA PHE A 559 32.81 17.06 0.06
C PHE A 559 32.44 17.19 -1.42
N GLY A 560 31.19 16.93 -1.77
CA GLY A 560 30.74 17.22 -3.12
C GLY A 560 29.24 17.38 -3.24
N LEU A 561 28.85 17.98 -4.37
CA LEU A 561 27.49 18.25 -4.77
C LEU A 561 27.12 17.32 -5.93
N VAL A 562 26.03 16.58 -5.78
CA VAL A 562 25.48 15.72 -6.82
C VAL A 562 24.23 16.38 -7.38
N VAL A 563 24.21 16.61 -8.68
CA VAL A 563 23.01 17.04 -9.42
C VAL A 563 22.78 16.06 -10.56
N GLN A 564 21.61 15.42 -10.56
CA GLN A 564 21.25 14.44 -11.58
C GLN A 564 19.89 14.77 -12.17
N TYR A 565 19.82 14.73 -13.50
CA TYR A 565 18.58 14.84 -14.24
C TYR A 565 18.10 13.46 -14.67
N ASN A 566 16.84 13.13 -14.38
CA ASN A 566 16.26 11.84 -14.74
C ASN A 566 15.02 12.05 -15.61
N PHE A 567 14.85 11.22 -16.64
CA PHE A 567 13.68 11.30 -17.52
C PHE A 567 12.40 10.77 -16.87
N ASP A 568 12.55 9.82 -15.95
CA ASP A 568 11.47 9.22 -15.18
C ASP A 568 12.03 8.81 -13.81
N GLY A 569 11.20 8.77 -12.76
CA GLY A 569 11.73 8.48 -11.42
C GLY A 569 11.06 7.41 -10.61
N LEU A 570 11.45 7.38 -9.33
CA LEU A 570 11.33 6.23 -8.44
C LEU A 570 9.86 6.05 -8.02
N LYS A 571 9.17 5.11 -8.66
CA LYS A 571 7.82 4.68 -8.23
C LYS A 571 7.95 3.71 -7.05
N LEU A 572 7.81 4.22 -5.83
CA LEU A 572 7.92 3.47 -4.56
C LEU A 572 6.73 2.56 -4.25
#